data_AF-F7W7K8-F1
#
_entry.id   AF-F7W7K8-F1
#
_cell.length_a   1.000
_cell.length_b   1.000
_cell.length_c   1.000
_cell.angle_alpha   90.00
_cell.angle_beta   90.00
_cell.angle_gamma   90.00
#
_symmetry.space_group_name_H-M   'P 1'
#
loop_
_entity.id
_entity.type
_entity.pdbx_description
1 polymer ?
#
loop_
_entity_poly.entity_id
_entity_poly.type
_entity_poly.pdbx_seq_one_letter_code
_entity_poly.pdbx_strand_id
1 'polypeptide(L)'
;MPPAGFSHQRSQSTSSLPPSSSAAGVGGSSFGIHTRHASTSLTRGPGTHVTRPTGIPSFRGYYYYYSLSLRTGTNQDVGGLLAGPLLGGGRQQADRDAKEKEKKKKRGAQGGGGGQGGGKGGGAGPGGAAGGGKGPGTAVMAEPKKVKKRSNFETLIKFGTDASGLERTFRLFQALAQCIAHIPSIRTTFIFVISSLHLLLTAISMNGIVDLSFSLKELFPASLSLSAEAEAQIITTVLGIRSKLAQGRRFFRLFRFLENFHSASTLYYQAINSETGTGGRGVETWLDIMSKSFNGMYLLFETLGFFAALGVPGFLHVEGQRFWLFALVCGVLGGVVKLVNDRELVQAGDTSETEKEEETGTEGDEYGNQLKEEERQRAALEQDEQRSVSRKDRRMRIKRRIAADLLDLAQPGAVVGWFPDWPGMIGLMMIGSTWITGVEVWEKCAAVNG
;
A
#
# COMPACT_ATOMS: atom_id res chain seq x y z
N MET A 1 31.00 55.32 17.44
CA MET A 1 30.51 56.69 17.19
C MET A 1 29.69 56.67 15.91
N PRO A 2 28.39 57.05 15.95
CA PRO A 2 27.51 57.12 14.78
C PRO A 2 27.55 58.53 14.15
N PRO A 3 26.90 58.76 12.98
CA PRO A 3 25.52 59.28 13.04
C PRO A 3 24.57 58.92 11.88
N ALA A 4 23.27 59.14 12.18
CA ALA A 4 22.13 59.53 11.32
C ALA A 4 21.65 58.55 10.22
N GLY A 5 20.37 58.20 10.08
CA GLY A 5 19.14 58.79 10.59
C GLY A 5 18.20 59.06 9.40
N PHE A 6 17.31 58.14 9.06
CA PHE A 6 16.19 58.39 8.16
C PHE A 6 14.92 57.73 8.70
N SER A 7 13.96 58.59 9.04
CA SER A 7 12.62 58.24 9.48
C SER A 7 11.66 58.47 8.32
N HIS A 8 10.76 57.52 8.06
CA HIS A 8 9.53 57.81 7.31
C HIS A 8 8.34 57.22 8.03
N GLN A 9 7.56 58.14 8.56
CA GLN A 9 6.24 58.00 9.13
C GLN A 9 5.22 58.14 7.99
N ARG A 10 4.28 57.20 7.82
CA ARG A 10 2.97 57.54 7.21
C ARG A 10 1.84 56.58 7.59
N SER A 11 0.91 57.18 8.34
CA SER A 11 -0.56 57.11 8.21
C SER A 11 -1.28 55.77 8.37
N GLN A 12 -1.83 55.62 9.57
CA GLN A 12 -3.10 54.94 9.83
C GLN A 12 -4.24 55.60 9.03
N SER A 13 -5.18 54.80 8.54
CA SER A 13 -6.52 55.28 8.21
C SER A 13 -7.55 54.24 8.62
N THR A 14 -8.47 54.71 9.45
CA THR A 14 -9.67 54.09 9.99
C THR A 14 -10.83 54.33 9.03
N SER A 15 -11.73 53.35 8.86
CA SER A 15 -13.12 53.54 8.40
C SER A 15 -13.89 52.26 8.73
N SER A 16 -14.73 52.23 9.77
CA SER A 16 -16.12 52.72 9.87
C SER A 16 -17.15 51.82 9.15
N LEU A 17 -17.86 51.02 9.96
CA LEU A 17 -19.20 50.44 9.70
C LEU A 17 -20.22 51.56 9.35
N PRO A 18 -21.36 51.25 8.69
CA PRO A 18 -22.63 51.10 9.42
C PRO A 18 -23.63 50.14 8.71
N PRO A 19 -24.96 50.18 8.93
CA PRO A 19 -25.65 49.34 9.91
C PRO A 19 -26.76 48.44 9.32
N SER A 20 -27.26 47.56 10.19
CA SER A 20 -28.51 46.82 10.09
C SER A 20 -29.72 47.70 9.76
N SER A 21 -30.59 47.23 8.86
CA SER A 21 -32.01 47.60 8.85
C SER A 21 -32.89 46.42 8.46
N SER A 22 -33.83 46.17 9.36
CA SER A 22 -34.95 45.25 9.33
C SER A 22 -36.18 45.93 8.75
N ALA A 23 -36.87 45.30 7.81
CA ALA A 23 -38.28 45.55 7.44
C ALA A 23 -38.80 44.26 6.76
N ALA A 24 -39.81 43.58 7.32
CA ALA A 24 -41.22 43.66 6.89
C ALA A 24 -41.39 43.38 5.37
N GLY A 25 -42.14 42.42 4.86
CA GLY A 25 -43.29 41.68 5.38
C GLY A 25 -44.29 41.59 4.22
N VAL A 26 -44.42 40.41 3.60
CA VAL A 26 -45.46 40.04 2.61
C VAL A 26 -45.54 38.51 2.72
N GLY A 27 -46.62 37.84 3.09
CA GLY A 27 -48.02 38.01 2.69
C GLY A 27 -48.35 36.90 1.68
N GLY A 28 -48.87 35.75 2.13
CA GLY A 28 -49.19 34.64 1.22
C GLY A 28 -49.86 33.43 1.87
N SER A 29 -51.21 33.47 1.90
CA SER A 29 -52.20 32.39 1.78
C SER A 29 -51.83 30.96 2.23
N SER A 30 -52.45 30.45 3.30
CA SER A 30 -53.78 29.82 3.34
C SER A 30 -53.85 28.47 2.62
N PHE A 31 -53.80 27.38 3.40
CA PHE A 31 -54.60 26.17 3.16
C PHE A 31 -54.79 25.44 4.49
N GLY A 32 -55.95 25.65 5.09
CA GLY A 32 -56.41 24.93 6.27
C GLY A 32 -57.17 23.67 5.83
N ILE A 33 -56.80 22.53 6.38
CA ILE A 33 -57.65 21.34 6.42
C ILE A 33 -57.95 21.03 7.88
N HIS A 34 -59.22 21.20 8.21
CA HIS A 34 -59.87 20.80 9.44
C HIS A 34 -59.81 19.27 9.62
N THR A 35 -59.35 18.81 10.78
CA THR A 35 -59.85 17.56 11.37
C THR A 35 -60.11 17.74 12.85
N ARG A 36 -61.27 17.21 13.26
CA ARG A 36 -62.01 17.51 14.49
C ARG A 36 -61.37 16.93 15.75
N HIS A 37 -61.69 17.63 16.83
CA HIS A 37 -61.61 17.23 18.23
C HIS A 37 -62.11 15.81 18.51
N ALA A 38 -61.37 15.08 19.34
CA ALA A 38 -61.93 14.20 20.36
C ALA A 38 -61.11 14.39 21.64
N SER A 39 -61.75 15.02 22.62
CA SER A 39 -61.25 15.21 23.97
C SER A 39 -61.46 13.93 24.77
N THR A 40 -60.40 13.34 25.32
CA THR A 40 -60.47 12.47 26.48
C THR A 40 -59.45 12.95 27.51
N SER A 41 -59.99 13.55 28.56
CA SER A 41 -59.31 13.92 29.78
C SER A 41 -58.88 12.66 30.54
N LEU A 42 -57.60 12.49 30.85
CA LEU A 42 -57.19 11.67 31.99
C LEU A 42 -55.90 12.22 32.62
N THR A 43 -56.09 12.80 33.80
CA THR A 43 -55.21 12.82 34.98
C THR A 43 -53.68 12.79 34.80
N ARG A 44 -53.13 13.96 35.10
CA ARG A 44 -51.75 14.34 35.44
C ARG A 44 -51.10 13.40 36.48
N GLY A 45 -49.99 12.76 36.12
CA GLY A 45 -49.02 12.13 37.02
C GLY A 45 -47.65 12.83 36.91
N PRO A 46 -46.78 12.77 37.94
CA PRO A 46 -45.60 13.62 38.02
C PRO A 46 -44.42 13.10 37.18
N GLY A 47 -44.04 13.92 36.20
CA GLY A 47 -42.68 14.22 35.74
C GLY A 47 -41.61 13.12 35.71
N THR A 48 -41.45 12.48 34.56
CA THR A 48 -40.16 11.96 34.10
C THR A 48 -39.74 12.75 32.86
N HIS A 49 -38.70 13.58 33.02
CA HIS A 49 -38.06 14.31 31.94
C HIS A 49 -37.37 13.32 30.99
N VAL A 50 -38.02 13.03 29.86
CA VAL A 50 -37.37 12.35 28.72
C VAL A 50 -36.64 13.42 27.91
N THR A 51 -35.37 13.65 28.23
CA THR A 51 -34.45 14.40 27.36
C THR A 51 -34.15 13.58 26.11
N ARG A 52 -34.76 13.94 24.98
CA ARG A 52 -34.29 13.52 23.65
C ARG A 52 -32.92 14.16 23.38
N PRO A 53 -31.86 13.40 23.09
CA PRO A 53 -30.62 13.99 22.63
C PRO A 53 -30.72 14.23 21.12
N THR A 54 -31.25 15.39 20.72
CA THR A 54 -30.98 15.97 19.40
C THR A 54 -29.80 16.90 19.53
N GLY A 55 -28.62 16.31 19.67
CA GLY A 55 -27.35 17.03 19.70
C GLY A 55 -26.32 16.20 18.96
N ILE A 56 -25.93 16.66 17.77
CA ILE A 56 -24.74 16.17 17.08
C ILE A 56 -23.59 16.28 18.09
N PRO A 57 -22.90 15.19 18.45
CA PRO A 57 -21.86 15.25 19.46
C PRO A 57 -20.73 16.16 18.99
N SER A 58 -20.50 17.25 19.75
CA SER A 58 -19.42 18.18 19.46
C SER A 58 -18.08 17.46 19.49
N PHE A 59 -17.25 17.71 18.48
CA PHE A 59 -15.90 17.18 18.23
C PHE A 59 -14.88 17.27 19.39
N ARG A 60 -15.24 17.85 20.54
CA ARG A 60 -14.33 18.16 21.65
C ARG A 60 -13.98 16.99 22.56
N GLY A 61 -14.81 15.94 22.64
CA GLY A 61 -14.55 14.79 23.52
C GLY A 61 -13.39 13.90 23.08
N TYR A 62 -13.06 13.90 21.79
CA TYR A 62 -12.13 12.94 21.19
C TYR A 62 -10.65 13.24 21.47
N TYR A 63 -10.29 14.48 21.76
CA TYR A 63 -8.91 14.84 22.08
C TYR A 63 -8.45 14.32 23.45
N TYR A 64 -9.36 14.08 24.40
CA TYR A 64 -9.00 13.70 25.76
C TYR A 64 -8.50 12.26 25.89
N TYR A 65 -9.05 11.31 25.12
CA TYR A 65 -8.66 9.89 25.23
C TYR A 65 -7.24 9.61 24.68
N TYR A 66 -6.84 10.30 23.60
CA TYR A 66 -5.51 10.13 23.02
C TYR A 66 -4.42 10.93 23.74
N SER A 67 -4.76 12.08 24.33
CA SER A 67 -3.81 12.87 25.11
C SER A 67 -3.55 12.30 26.51
N LEU A 68 -4.51 11.58 27.11
CA LEU A 68 -4.30 10.89 28.40
C LEU A 68 -3.28 9.73 28.27
N SER A 69 -3.33 8.94 27.20
CA SER A 69 -2.36 7.85 26.98
C SER A 69 -0.93 8.31 26.67
N LEU A 70 -0.74 9.57 26.26
CA LEU A 70 0.59 10.13 26.02
C LEU A 70 1.19 10.82 27.25
N ARG A 71 0.38 11.14 28.28
CA ARG A 71 0.84 11.88 29.47
C ARG A 71 1.27 11.00 30.64
N THR A 72 1.00 9.70 30.60
CA THR A 72 1.38 8.75 31.67
C THR A 72 2.70 8.01 31.40
N GLY A 73 3.47 8.40 30.38
CA GLY A 73 4.83 7.93 30.19
C GLY A 73 5.78 8.68 31.12
N THR A 74 6.11 8.08 32.26
CA THR A 74 7.15 8.55 33.19
C THR A 74 8.48 8.74 32.46
N ASN A 75 9.00 9.97 32.47
CA ASN A 75 10.36 10.30 32.06
C ASN A 75 11.34 9.57 32.99
N GLN A 76 12.04 8.56 32.48
CA GLN A 76 13.31 8.11 33.04
C GLN A 76 14.33 7.93 31.91
N ASP A 77 15.53 8.39 32.22
CA ASP A 77 16.68 8.66 31.36
C ASP A 77 17.05 7.53 30.40
N VAL A 78 17.26 7.90 29.13
CA VAL A 78 18.11 7.17 28.19
C VAL A 78 18.82 8.18 27.30
N GLY A 79 19.77 8.91 27.90
CA GLY A 79 20.79 9.65 27.19
C GLY A 79 22.01 8.76 26.96
N GLY A 80 22.38 8.58 25.69
CA GLY A 80 23.72 8.13 25.30
C GLY A 80 23.81 6.73 24.71
N LEU A 81 23.61 6.62 23.40
CA LEU A 81 24.48 5.84 22.50
C LEU A 81 23.94 6.01 21.07
N LEU A 82 24.80 6.47 20.15
CA LEU A 82 24.88 6.09 18.72
C LEU A 82 25.46 7.26 17.89
N ALA A 83 26.79 7.31 17.84
CA ALA A 83 27.51 7.87 16.71
C ALA A 83 28.25 6.71 16.03
N GLY A 84 27.83 6.37 14.82
CA GLY A 84 28.46 5.35 13.97
C GLY A 84 28.14 5.61 12.49
N PRO A 85 29.07 5.37 11.56
CA PRO A 85 29.01 5.95 10.22
C PRO A 85 28.08 5.19 9.26
N LEU A 86 27.27 5.97 8.53
CA LEU A 86 26.38 5.55 7.44
C LEU A 86 27.18 5.07 6.22
N LEU A 87 27.20 3.76 5.96
CA LEU A 87 27.60 3.16 4.69
C LEU A 87 26.35 2.81 3.86
N GLY A 88 25.90 3.76 3.03
CA GLY A 88 24.78 3.60 2.10
C GLY A 88 25.21 3.78 0.64
N GLY A 89 25.88 2.78 0.05
CA GLY A 89 26.33 2.83 -1.35
C GLY A 89 26.03 1.58 -2.20
N GLY A 90 25.65 0.44 -1.62
CA GLY A 90 25.65 -0.84 -2.35
C GLY A 90 24.46 -1.12 -3.27
N ARG A 91 23.29 -0.50 -3.04
CA ARG A 91 22.04 -0.94 -3.70
C ARG A 91 21.79 -0.30 -5.08
N GLN A 92 22.30 0.91 -5.32
CA GLN A 92 22.20 1.54 -6.65
C GLN A 92 23.21 0.98 -7.65
N GLN A 93 24.31 0.39 -7.17
CA GLN A 93 25.31 -0.21 -8.03
C GLN A 93 24.81 -1.53 -8.64
N ALA A 94 24.15 -2.38 -7.86
CA ALA A 94 23.61 -3.66 -8.34
C ALA A 94 22.56 -3.50 -9.46
N ASP A 95 21.75 -2.44 -9.40
CA ASP A 95 20.71 -2.18 -10.41
C ASP A 95 21.28 -1.55 -11.69
N ARG A 96 22.41 -0.81 -11.59
CA ARG A 96 23.19 -0.35 -12.74
C ARG A 96 23.91 -1.51 -13.42
N ASP A 97 24.51 -2.41 -12.65
CA ASP A 97 25.26 -3.56 -13.18
C ASP A 97 24.33 -4.57 -13.87
N ALA A 98 23.09 -4.72 -13.39
CA ALA A 98 22.07 -5.54 -14.04
C ALA A 98 21.65 -4.96 -15.41
N LYS A 99 21.41 -3.64 -15.48
CA LYS A 99 21.08 -2.94 -16.74
C LYS A 99 22.23 -2.94 -17.74
N GLU A 100 23.47 -2.89 -17.28
CA GLU A 100 24.65 -2.95 -18.16
C GLU A 100 24.84 -4.35 -18.77
N LYS A 101 24.58 -5.41 -18.00
CA LYS A 101 24.61 -6.81 -18.49
C LYS A 101 23.54 -7.07 -19.54
N GLU A 102 22.34 -6.53 -19.37
CA GLU A 102 21.27 -6.66 -20.38
C GLU A 102 21.61 -5.89 -21.68
N LYS A 103 22.23 -4.70 -21.56
CA LYS A 103 22.67 -3.90 -22.70
C LYS A 103 23.82 -4.56 -23.48
N LYS A 104 24.75 -5.24 -22.80
CA LYS A 104 25.81 -6.04 -23.44
C LYS A 104 25.26 -7.28 -24.14
N LYS A 105 24.25 -7.95 -23.57
CA LYS A 105 23.59 -9.11 -24.19
C LYS A 105 22.85 -8.73 -25.49
N LYS A 106 22.19 -7.55 -25.53
CA LYS A 106 21.54 -7.05 -26.76
C LYS A 106 22.55 -6.62 -27.84
N ARG A 107 23.72 -6.10 -27.46
CA ARG A 107 24.78 -5.74 -28.41
C ARG A 107 25.51 -6.95 -29.00
N GLY A 108 25.66 -8.04 -28.24
CA GLY A 108 26.27 -9.27 -28.74
C GLY A 108 25.43 -10.03 -29.77
N ALA A 109 24.12 -9.82 -29.80
CA ALA A 109 23.22 -10.47 -30.77
C ALA A 109 23.10 -9.72 -32.12
N GLN A 110 23.60 -8.47 -32.21
CA GLN A 110 23.40 -7.61 -33.38
C GLN A 110 24.70 -7.27 -34.13
N GLY A 111 25.87 -7.65 -33.59
CA GLY A 111 27.18 -7.35 -34.16
C GLY A 111 27.89 -8.59 -34.70
N GLY A 112 27.39 -9.14 -35.81
CA GLY A 112 27.98 -10.30 -36.50
C GLY A 112 27.84 -10.18 -38.02
N GLY A 113 28.16 -9.03 -38.59
CA GLY A 113 28.09 -8.82 -40.05
C GLY A 113 28.64 -7.45 -40.45
N GLY A 114 29.79 -7.45 -41.12
CA GLY A 114 30.49 -6.26 -41.61
C GLY A 114 31.83 -6.11 -40.90
N GLY A 115 32.99 -6.10 -41.54
CA GLY A 115 33.31 -5.97 -42.96
C GLY A 115 34.71 -5.37 -42.96
N GLN A 116 35.72 -6.13 -43.39
CA GLN A 116 37.08 -5.63 -43.53
C GLN A 116 37.49 -5.81 -45.00
N GLY A 117 37.31 -4.73 -45.75
CA GLY A 117 37.85 -4.56 -47.09
C GLY A 117 39.13 -3.73 -47.01
N GLY A 118 40.21 -4.27 -47.57
CA GLY A 118 41.45 -3.57 -47.86
C GLY A 118 42.20 -4.35 -48.95
N GLY A 119 42.27 -3.78 -50.16
CA GLY A 119 43.05 -4.32 -51.29
C GLY A 119 44.57 -4.25 -51.02
N LYS A 120 45.47 -4.70 -51.90
CA LYS A 120 45.42 -4.95 -53.34
C LYS A 120 46.72 -5.69 -53.74
N GLY A 121 46.67 -6.51 -54.79
CA GLY A 121 47.82 -7.15 -55.45
C GLY A 121 47.76 -8.67 -55.29
N GLY A 122 47.69 -9.51 -56.31
CA GLY A 122 47.98 -9.40 -57.73
C GLY A 122 48.59 -10.75 -58.11
N GLY A 123 47.92 -11.55 -58.92
CA GLY A 123 48.43 -12.88 -59.30
C GLY A 123 47.34 -13.75 -59.91
N ALA A 124 47.48 -14.01 -61.21
CA ALA A 124 46.60 -14.83 -62.03
C ALA A 124 46.71 -16.33 -61.70
N GLY A 125 45.60 -17.05 -61.84
CA GLY A 125 45.56 -18.51 -61.85
C GLY A 125 44.12 -19.01 -62.04
N PRO A 126 43.82 -19.79 -63.10
CA PRO A 126 42.49 -20.35 -63.31
C PRO A 126 42.40 -21.77 -62.73
N GLY A 127 41.28 -22.12 -62.12
CA GLY A 127 40.93 -23.53 -61.89
C GLY A 127 40.03 -23.78 -60.69
N GLY A 128 39.03 -24.62 -60.90
CA GLY A 128 38.48 -25.47 -59.85
C GLY A 128 37.05 -25.16 -59.41
N ALA A 129 36.11 -25.86 -60.04
CA ALA A 129 34.77 -26.09 -59.51
C ALA A 129 34.82 -26.80 -58.14
N ALA A 130 33.93 -26.44 -57.21
CA ALA A 130 33.40 -27.35 -56.18
C ALA A 130 32.16 -26.73 -55.53
N GLY A 131 31.03 -27.42 -55.67
CA GLY A 131 29.80 -27.14 -54.95
C GLY A 131 29.92 -27.44 -53.45
N GLY A 132 29.13 -26.72 -52.65
CA GLY A 132 29.00 -26.95 -51.22
C GLY A 132 27.67 -26.40 -50.72
N GLY A 133 26.67 -27.28 -50.67
CA GLY A 133 25.34 -26.98 -50.15
C GLY A 133 25.40 -26.58 -48.67
N LYS A 134 24.86 -25.40 -48.36
CA LYS A 134 24.59 -24.95 -47.00
C LYS A 134 23.29 -25.61 -46.54
N GLY A 135 23.41 -26.65 -45.71
CA GLY A 135 22.27 -27.28 -45.05
C GLY A 135 21.59 -26.35 -44.04
N PRO A 136 20.29 -26.54 -43.76
CA PRO A 136 19.52 -25.75 -42.82
C PRO A 136 20.01 -26.01 -41.39
N GLY A 137 20.42 -24.94 -40.70
CA GLY A 137 20.84 -25.00 -39.30
C GLY A 137 19.67 -25.41 -38.41
N THR A 138 19.74 -26.61 -37.85
CA THR A 138 18.85 -27.11 -36.80
C THR A 138 18.93 -26.19 -35.59
N ALA A 139 17.86 -25.44 -35.34
CA ALA A 139 17.68 -24.66 -34.13
C ALA A 139 17.63 -25.61 -32.93
N VAL A 140 18.70 -25.60 -32.12
CA VAL A 140 18.75 -26.37 -30.87
C VAL A 140 17.74 -25.74 -29.90
N MET A 141 16.57 -26.38 -29.77
CA MET A 141 15.60 -26.03 -28.74
C MET A 141 16.25 -26.14 -27.37
N ALA A 142 16.43 -24.99 -26.70
CA ALA A 142 16.93 -24.95 -25.35
C ALA A 142 15.87 -25.56 -24.41
N GLU A 143 16.19 -26.69 -23.78
CA GLU A 143 15.31 -27.32 -22.80
C GLU A 143 14.89 -26.30 -21.71
N PRO A 144 13.60 -26.27 -21.32
CA PRO A 144 13.13 -25.42 -20.24
C PRO A 144 13.82 -25.84 -18.94
N LYS A 145 14.68 -24.96 -18.41
CA LYS A 145 15.33 -25.16 -17.11
C LYS A 145 14.25 -25.35 -16.05
N LYS A 146 14.18 -26.55 -15.46
CA LYS A 146 13.30 -26.84 -14.32
C LYS A 146 13.69 -25.92 -13.16
N VAL A 147 12.89 -24.89 -12.90
CA VAL A 147 13.10 -23.95 -11.80
C VAL A 147 12.92 -24.72 -10.48
N LYS A 148 13.99 -24.86 -9.71
CA LYS A 148 13.97 -25.54 -8.42
C LYS A 148 13.16 -24.70 -7.43
N LYS A 149 11.98 -25.21 -7.02
CA LYS A 149 11.14 -24.60 -5.99
C LYS A 149 11.94 -24.51 -4.68
N ARG A 150 12.13 -23.29 -4.15
CA ARG A 150 12.78 -23.08 -2.84
C ARG A 150 11.93 -23.68 -1.71
N SER A 151 12.59 -24.00 -0.61
CA SER A 151 11.89 -24.34 0.64
C SER A 151 11.14 -23.12 1.18
N ASN A 152 9.98 -23.34 1.80
CA ASN A 152 9.18 -22.28 2.42
C ASN A 152 9.97 -21.50 3.50
N PHE A 153 10.97 -22.14 4.11
CA PHE A 153 11.81 -21.56 5.14
C PHE A 153 12.74 -20.45 4.61
N GLU A 154 13.33 -20.62 3.42
CA GLU A 154 14.14 -19.55 2.82
C GLU A 154 13.29 -18.34 2.44
N THR A 155 12.06 -18.57 1.95
CA THR A 155 11.11 -17.50 1.66
C THR A 155 10.75 -16.74 2.94
N LEU A 156 10.54 -17.46 4.05
CA LEU A 156 10.29 -16.85 5.36
C LEU A 156 11.46 -16.00 5.85
N ILE A 157 12.70 -16.48 5.72
CA ILE A 157 13.90 -15.71 6.10
C ILE A 157 13.99 -14.43 5.26
N LYS A 158 13.79 -14.52 3.94
CA LYS A 158 13.80 -13.34 3.06
C LYS A 158 12.69 -12.35 3.39
N PHE A 159 11.49 -12.85 3.69
CA PHE A 159 10.37 -12.02 4.10
C PHE A 159 10.66 -11.30 5.43
N GLY A 160 11.21 -12.01 6.42
CA GLY A 160 11.55 -11.43 7.73
C GLY A 160 12.72 -10.46 7.70
N THR A 161 13.65 -10.61 6.74
CA THR A 161 14.80 -9.72 6.55
C THR A 161 14.50 -8.52 5.65
N ASP A 162 13.41 -8.55 4.86
CA ASP A 162 12.97 -7.39 4.11
C ASP A 162 12.28 -6.38 5.03
N ALA A 163 12.74 -5.12 5.00
CA ALA A 163 12.15 -4.04 5.79
C ALA A 163 10.64 -3.88 5.52
N SER A 164 10.20 -4.18 4.30
CA SER A 164 8.78 -4.13 3.93
C SER A 164 7.98 -5.30 4.52
N GLY A 165 8.59 -6.48 4.65
CA GLY A 165 7.98 -7.62 5.34
C GLY A 165 7.88 -7.37 6.84
N LEU A 166 8.95 -6.88 7.46
CA LEU A 166 8.99 -6.56 8.89
C LEU A 166 7.96 -5.48 9.28
N GLU A 167 7.81 -4.43 8.49
CA GLU A 167 6.78 -3.41 8.72
C GLU A 167 5.36 -4.01 8.73
N ARG A 168 5.06 -4.91 7.77
CA ARG A 168 3.77 -5.60 7.70
C ARG A 168 3.56 -6.53 8.89
N THR A 169 4.59 -7.21 9.35
CA THR A 169 4.54 -8.04 10.56
C THR A 169 4.21 -7.18 11.78
N PHE A 170 4.84 -6.01 11.95
CA PHE A 170 4.47 -5.09 13.03
C PHE A 170 3.05 -4.54 12.88
N ARG A 171 2.59 -4.28 11.66
CA ARG A 171 1.20 -3.89 11.39
C ARG A 171 0.22 -4.99 11.81
N LEU A 172 0.53 -6.25 11.53
CA LEU A 172 -0.28 -7.40 11.93
C LEU A 172 -0.36 -7.50 13.45
N PHE A 173 0.78 -7.44 14.15
CA PHE A 173 0.79 -7.49 15.62
C PHE A 173 0.03 -6.32 16.25
N GLN A 174 0.15 -5.11 15.68
CA GLN A 174 -0.62 -3.95 16.10
C GLN A 174 -2.14 -4.20 15.92
N ALA A 175 -2.54 -4.86 14.84
CA ALA A 175 -3.93 -5.16 14.54
C ALA A 175 -4.49 -6.25 15.47
N LEU A 176 -3.70 -7.28 15.76
CA LEU A 176 -4.04 -8.31 16.72
C LEU A 176 -4.19 -7.74 18.13
N ALA A 177 -3.25 -6.89 18.56
CA ALA A 177 -3.36 -6.20 19.85
C ALA A 177 -4.63 -5.35 19.94
N GLN A 178 -4.99 -4.64 18.87
CA GLN A 178 -6.24 -3.88 18.78
C GLN A 178 -7.47 -4.79 18.91
N CYS A 179 -7.49 -5.94 18.23
CA CYS A 179 -8.59 -6.90 18.30
C CYS A 179 -8.73 -7.51 19.69
N ILE A 180 -7.62 -7.92 20.31
CA ILE A 180 -7.60 -8.48 21.67
C ILE A 180 -8.09 -7.46 22.70
N ALA A 181 -7.73 -6.18 22.55
CA ALA A 181 -8.17 -5.15 23.49
C ALA A 181 -9.68 -4.88 23.40
N HIS A 182 -10.25 -4.85 22.19
CA HIS A 182 -11.60 -4.33 21.95
C HIS A 182 -12.68 -5.38 21.65
N ILE A 183 -12.32 -6.62 21.31
CA ILE A 183 -13.28 -7.68 21.00
C ILE A 183 -13.27 -8.69 22.17
N PRO A 184 -14.31 -8.72 23.03
CA PRO A 184 -14.33 -9.55 24.23
C PRO A 184 -14.14 -11.05 23.94
N SER A 185 -14.76 -11.56 22.87
CA SER A 185 -14.62 -12.97 22.49
C SER A 185 -13.17 -13.34 22.16
N ILE A 186 -12.49 -12.55 21.32
CA ILE A 186 -11.07 -12.73 20.99
C ILE A 186 -10.21 -12.61 22.25
N ARG A 187 -10.52 -11.65 23.12
CA ARG A 187 -9.82 -11.47 24.40
C ARG A 187 -9.92 -12.72 25.28
N THR A 188 -11.12 -13.25 25.47
CA THR A 188 -11.33 -14.46 26.29
C THR A 188 -10.61 -15.68 25.72
N THR A 189 -10.63 -15.87 24.40
CA THR A 189 -9.88 -16.95 23.75
C THR A 189 -8.37 -16.77 23.93
N PHE A 190 -7.86 -15.53 23.79
CA PHE A 190 -6.45 -15.24 23.98
C PHE A 190 -5.97 -15.52 25.40
N ILE A 191 -6.74 -15.10 26.41
CA ILE A 191 -6.46 -15.40 27.82
C ILE A 191 -6.43 -16.91 28.03
N PHE A 192 -7.43 -17.64 27.53
CA PHE A 192 -7.49 -19.09 27.64
C PHE A 192 -6.26 -19.78 27.02
N VAL A 193 -5.83 -19.35 25.84
CA VAL A 193 -4.64 -19.88 25.16
C VAL A 193 -3.37 -19.60 25.97
N ILE A 194 -3.20 -18.39 26.48
CA ILE A 194 -2.04 -18.03 27.31
C ILE A 194 -2.02 -18.85 28.60
N SER A 195 -3.16 -18.96 29.29
CA SER A 195 -3.27 -19.78 30.51
C SER A 195 -2.96 -21.25 30.24
N SER A 196 -3.44 -21.79 29.11
CA SER A 196 -3.15 -23.16 28.68
C SER A 196 -1.67 -23.36 28.36
N LEU A 197 -1.05 -22.41 27.66
CA LEU A 197 0.37 -22.43 27.34
C LEU A 197 1.24 -22.32 28.60
N HIS A 198 0.86 -21.46 29.54
CA HIS A 198 1.55 -21.31 30.81
C HIS A 198 1.52 -22.61 31.63
N LEU A 199 0.36 -23.27 31.68
CA LEU A 199 0.20 -24.56 32.34
C LEU A 199 1.08 -25.64 31.68
N LEU A 200 1.12 -25.68 30.34
CA LEU A 200 1.98 -26.60 29.59
C LEU A 200 3.47 -26.34 29.87
N LEU A 201 3.90 -25.07 29.85
CA LEU A 201 5.30 -24.70 30.11
C LEU A 201 5.71 -24.99 31.56
N THR A 202 4.79 -24.80 32.51
CA THR A 202 5.03 -25.17 33.91
C THR A 202 5.14 -26.68 34.07
N ALA A 203 4.30 -27.46 33.39
CA ALA A 203 4.41 -28.92 33.38
C ALA A 203 5.74 -29.41 32.79
N ILE A 204 6.21 -28.79 31.69
CA ILE A 204 7.52 -29.11 31.09
C ILE A 204 8.67 -28.74 32.05
N SER A 205 8.58 -27.59 32.72
CA SER A 205 9.60 -27.16 33.68
C SER A 205 9.72 -28.10 34.87
N MET A 206 8.59 -28.60 35.39
CA MET A 206 8.60 -29.57 36.50
C MET A 206 9.29 -30.89 36.12
N ASN A 207 9.41 -31.20 34.82
CA ASN A 207 10.14 -32.37 34.32
C ASN A 207 11.66 -32.13 34.15
N GLY A 208 12.19 -30.98 34.59
CA GLY A 208 13.63 -30.76 34.76
C GLY A 208 14.45 -30.50 33.50
N ILE A 209 13.83 -30.21 32.35
CA ILE A 209 14.54 -30.11 31.06
C ILE A 209 14.94 -28.67 30.67
N VAL A 210 14.38 -27.61 31.29
CA VAL A 210 14.80 -26.22 30.98
C VAL A 210 14.40 -25.21 32.06
N ASP A 211 15.34 -24.34 32.43
CA ASP A 211 15.17 -23.22 33.38
C ASP A 211 14.51 -21.97 32.72
N LEU A 212 13.59 -22.20 31.77
CA LEU A 212 12.90 -21.12 31.03
C LEU A 212 11.79 -20.44 31.85
N SER A 213 11.52 -20.96 33.04
CA SER A 213 10.42 -20.58 33.94
C SER A 213 10.61 -19.22 34.61
N PHE A 214 11.86 -18.75 34.69
CA PHE A 214 12.17 -17.50 35.37
C PHE A 214 11.61 -16.27 34.63
N SER A 215 11.73 -16.23 33.30
CA SER A 215 11.33 -15.06 32.51
C SER A 215 9.81 -14.95 32.28
N LEU A 216 9.09 -16.08 32.30
CA LEU A 216 7.64 -16.10 32.09
C LEU A 216 6.83 -15.82 33.37
N LYS A 217 7.38 -16.10 34.56
CA LYS A 217 6.74 -15.75 35.85
C LYS A 217 6.64 -14.23 36.05
N GLU A 218 7.62 -13.48 35.54
CA GLU A 218 7.61 -12.01 35.51
C GLU A 218 6.54 -11.45 34.55
N LEU A 219 6.26 -12.14 33.44
CA LEU A 219 5.23 -11.71 32.49
C LEU A 219 3.80 -12.11 32.90
N PHE A 220 3.64 -13.19 33.69
CA PHE A 220 2.34 -13.75 34.02
C PHE A 220 2.30 -14.16 35.51
N PRO A 221 1.85 -13.29 36.42
CA PRO A 221 1.70 -13.64 37.82
C PRO A 221 0.73 -14.82 37.95
N ALA A 222 1.12 -15.81 38.76
CA ALA A 222 0.47 -17.13 38.91
C ALA A 222 -1.01 -17.09 39.34
N SER A 223 -1.56 -15.90 39.58
CA SER A 223 -2.94 -15.63 39.93
C SER A 223 -3.70 -14.93 38.79
N LEU A 224 -3.65 -15.48 37.57
CA LEU A 224 -4.70 -15.22 36.56
C LEU A 224 -6.00 -15.94 36.99
N SER A 225 -6.46 -15.66 38.21
CA SER A 225 -7.88 -15.74 38.48
C SER A 225 -8.56 -14.76 37.53
N LEU A 226 -9.74 -15.11 37.03
CA LEU A 226 -10.57 -14.31 36.13
C LEU A 226 -11.13 -13.06 36.84
N SER A 227 -10.27 -12.33 37.54
CA SER A 227 -10.56 -11.09 38.24
C SER A 227 -10.59 -9.96 37.21
N ALA A 228 -11.56 -9.07 37.34
CA ALA A 228 -11.69 -7.88 36.50
C ALA A 228 -10.39 -7.03 36.47
N GLU A 229 -9.59 -7.10 37.53
CA GLU A 229 -8.29 -6.42 37.61
C GLU A 229 -7.25 -7.00 36.63
N ALA A 230 -7.18 -8.34 36.51
CA ALA A 230 -6.30 -9.00 35.56
C ALA A 230 -6.70 -8.67 34.11
N GLU A 231 -7.99 -8.60 33.82
CA GLU A 231 -8.48 -8.15 32.50
C GLU A 231 -8.02 -6.73 32.19
N ALA A 232 -8.15 -5.80 33.15
CA ALA A 232 -7.71 -4.42 32.98
C ALA A 232 -6.20 -4.32 32.72
N GLN A 233 -5.38 -5.06 33.46
CA GLN A 233 -3.92 -5.10 33.26
C GLN A 233 -3.52 -5.65 31.88
N ILE A 234 -4.22 -6.67 31.38
CA ILE A 234 -3.99 -7.20 30.04
C ILE A 234 -4.33 -6.15 28.99
N ILE A 235 -5.47 -5.47 29.12
CA ILE A 235 -5.88 -4.43 28.18
C ILE A 235 -4.85 -3.30 28.15
N THR A 236 -4.41 -2.80 29.30
CA THR A 236 -3.40 -1.73 29.37
C THR A 236 -2.06 -2.17 28.79
N THR A 237 -1.62 -3.39 29.09
CA THR A 237 -0.36 -3.96 28.57
C THR A 237 -0.42 -4.14 27.06
N VAL A 238 -1.49 -4.73 26.53
CA VAL A 238 -1.68 -4.96 25.09
C VAL A 238 -1.76 -3.63 24.33
N LEU A 239 -2.44 -2.61 24.89
CA LEU A 239 -2.48 -1.27 24.33
C LEU A 239 -1.11 -0.57 24.40
N GLY A 240 -0.33 -0.81 25.46
CA GLY A 240 1.05 -0.36 25.59
C GLY A 240 1.95 -0.95 24.51
N ILE A 241 1.89 -2.27 24.31
CA ILE A 241 2.60 -2.98 23.23
C ILE A 241 2.19 -2.41 21.88
N ARG A 242 0.89 -2.22 21.64
CA ARG A 242 0.37 -1.61 20.40
C ARG A 242 1.00 -0.25 20.12
N SER A 243 1.13 0.59 21.15
CA SER A 243 1.75 1.92 21.03
C SER A 243 3.23 1.82 20.65
N LYS A 244 3.98 0.93 21.31
CA LYS A 244 5.40 0.68 21.00
C LYS A 244 5.60 0.12 19.59
N LEU A 245 4.76 -0.81 19.17
CA LEU A 245 4.77 -1.35 17.80
C LEU A 245 4.45 -0.28 16.76
N ALA A 246 3.47 0.58 17.03
CA ALA A 246 3.14 1.71 16.16
C ALA A 246 4.31 2.69 16.05
N GLN A 247 5.03 2.93 17.16
CA GLN A 247 6.25 3.73 17.15
C GLN A 247 7.35 3.06 16.32
N GLY A 248 7.59 1.76 16.49
CA GLY A 248 8.53 0.97 15.67
C GLY A 248 8.25 1.12 14.17
N ARG A 249 6.98 1.03 13.76
CA ARG A 249 6.57 1.22 12.35
C ARG A 249 6.86 2.62 11.80
N ARG A 250 6.83 3.65 12.64
CA ARG A 250 7.17 5.03 12.22
C ARG A 250 8.64 5.12 11.84
N PHE A 251 9.53 4.43 12.56
CA PHE A 251 10.96 4.40 12.23
C PHE A 251 11.23 3.82 10.84
N PHE A 252 10.58 2.71 10.46
CA PHE A 252 10.71 2.13 9.11
C PHE A 252 10.16 3.02 8.00
N ARG A 253 9.39 4.06 8.35
CA ARG A 253 8.74 4.96 7.41
C ARG A 253 9.43 6.32 7.29
N LEU A 254 10.39 6.64 8.18
CA LEU A 254 11.10 7.92 8.26
C LEU A 254 11.65 8.42 6.91
N PHE A 255 12.17 7.52 6.06
CA PHE A 255 12.73 7.92 4.76
C PHE A 255 11.86 7.55 3.56
N ARG A 256 10.73 6.87 3.78
CA ARG A 256 9.84 6.45 2.68
C ARG A 256 9.09 7.62 2.04
N PHE A 257 8.97 8.77 2.70
CA PHE A 257 8.38 9.94 2.06
C PHE A 257 9.21 10.38 0.84
N LEU A 258 10.54 10.29 0.91
CA LEU A 258 11.44 10.64 -0.21
C LEU A 258 11.23 9.68 -1.39
N GLU A 259 11.07 8.39 -1.13
CA GLU A 259 10.78 7.41 -2.17
C GLU A 259 9.44 7.69 -2.87
N ASN A 260 8.41 8.06 -2.10
CA ASN A 260 7.11 8.41 -2.65
C ASN A 260 7.17 9.68 -3.51
N PHE A 261 7.84 10.73 -3.03
CA PHE A 261 8.01 11.97 -3.80
C PHE A 261 8.87 11.77 -5.04
N HIS A 262 9.96 11.01 -4.94
CA HIS A 262 10.80 10.68 -6.10
C HIS A 262 10.05 9.85 -7.13
N SER A 263 9.21 8.91 -6.69
CA SER A 263 8.36 8.13 -7.59
C SER A 263 7.27 8.98 -8.23
N ALA A 264 6.68 9.92 -7.49
CA ALA A 264 5.71 10.88 -8.02
C ALA A 264 6.36 11.82 -9.05
N SER A 265 7.55 12.37 -8.75
CA SER A 265 8.26 13.27 -9.67
C SER A 265 8.72 12.56 -10.94
N THR A 266 9.19 11.31 -10.82
CA THR A 266 9.55 10.50 -12.00
C THR A 266 8.35 10.27 -12.92
N LEU A 267 7.19 9.92 -12.36
CA LEU A 267 5.96 9.77 -13.15
C LEU A 267 5.53 11.09 -13.78
N TYR A 268 5.68 12.20 -13.05
CA TYR A 268 5.37 13.53 -13.55
C TYR A 268 6.24 13.92 -14.75
N TYR A 269 7.56 13.75 -14.67
CA TYR A 269 8.46 14.02 -15.79
C TYR A 269 8.21 13.08 -16.98
N GLN A 270 7.89 11.81 -16.73
CA GLN A 270 7.51 10.87 -17.79
C GLN A 270 6.19 11.26 -18.47
N ALA A 271 5.24 11.82 -17.71
CA ALA A 271 3.97 12.29 -18.24
C ALA A 271 4.14 13.54 -19.11
N ILE A 272 5.02 14.47 -18.72
CA ILE A 272 5.27 15.71 -19.47
C ILE A 272 6.11 15.47 -20.72
N ASN A 273 7.14 14.63 -20.64
CA ASN A 273 8.06 14.40 -21.75
C ASN A 273 7.54 13.41 -22.80
N SER A 274 6.37 12.79 -22.59
CA SER A 274 5.79 11.91 -23.59
C SER A 274 4.97 12.69 -24.62
N GLU A 275 5.62 13.11 -25.70
CA GLU A 275 5.04 13.91 -26.80
C GLU A 275 4.10 13.13 -27.75
N THR A 276 3.75 11.88 -27.45
CA THR A 276 2.99 11.01 -28.38
C THR A 276 1.53 10.88 -27.97
N GLY A 277 0.67 11.59 -28.71
CA GLY A 277 -0.78 11.73 -28.51
C GLY A 277 -1.63 10.52 -28.90
N THR A 278 -1.33 9.32 -28.41
CA THR A 278 -2.22 8.16 -28.58
C THR A 278 -2.63 7.55 -27.24
N GLY A 279 -3.87 7.86 -26.85
CA GLY A 279 -4.82 6.98 -26.15
C GLY A 279 -4.40 6.35 -24.82
N GLY A 280 -4.53 7.07 -23.70
CA GLY A 280 -4.60 6.45 -22.36
C GLY A 280 -4.06 7.28 -21.19
N ARG A 281 -3.46 8.45 -21.45
CA ARG A 281 -2.61 9.16 -20.47
C ARG A 281 -3.31 10.19 -19.56
N GLY A 282 -4.62 10.38 -19.67
CA GLY A 282 -5.27 11.60 -19.16
C GLY A 282 -5.47 11.68 -17.64
N VAL A 283 -5.98 10.63 -17.00
CA VAL A 283 -6.46 10.73 -15.61
C VAL A 283 -5.82 9.70 -14.69
N GLU A 284 -5.60 8.47 -15.18
CA GLU A 284 -4.97 7.39 -14.43
C GLU A 284 -3.58 7.77 -13.90
N THR A 285 -2.72 8.28 -14.79
CA THR A 285 -1.36 8.70 -14.45
C THR A 285 -1.36 9.84 -13.43
N TRP A 286 -2.27 10.79 -13.58
CA TRP A 286 -2.42 11.90 -12.63
C TRP A 286 -2.91 11.42 -11.26
N LEU A 287 -3.89 10.50 -11.21
CA LEU A 287 -4.34 9.90 -9.95
C LEU A 287 -3.21 9.13 -9.25
N ASP A 288 -2.37 8.42 -10.01
CA ASP A 288 -1.17 7.75 -9.47
C ASP A 288 -0.15 8.75 -8.93
N ILE A 289 0.12 9.86 -9.64
CA ILE A 289 1.02 10.93 -9.19
C ILE A 289 0.48 11.54 -7.90
N MET A 290 -0.80 11.90 -7.87
CA MET A 290 -1.44 12.50 -6.70
C MET A 290 -1.46 11.55 -5.51
N SER A 291 -1.79 10.27 -5.72
CA SER A 291 -1.75 9.24 -4.68
C SER A 291 -0.36 9.14 -4.03
N LYS A 292 0.70 9.10 -4.84
CA LYS A 292 2.08 9.05 -4.34
C LYS A 292 2.50 10.34 -3.64
N SER A 293 2.14 11.51 -4.17
CA SER A 293 2.45 12.81 -3.57
C SER A 293 1.77 12.97 -2.20
N PHE A 294 0.48 12.63 -2.08
CA PHE A 294 -0.24 12.68 -0.82
C PHE A 294 0.28 11.65 0.18
N ASN A 295 0.64 10.45 -0.27
CA ASN A 295 1.28 9.46 0.58
C ASN A 295 2.65 9.95 1.09
N GLY A 296 3.43 10.59 0.22
CA GLY A 296 4.69 11.26 0.61
C GLY A 296 4.46 12.33 1.67
N MET A 297 3.46 13.19 1.47
CA MET A 297 3.13 14.26 2.42
C MET A 297 2.65 13.72 3.78
N TYR A 298 1.85 12.65 3.78
CA TYR A 298 1.47 11.95 5.00
C TYR A 298 2.69 11.45 5.77
N LEU A 299 3.60 10.74 5.10
CA LEU A 299 4.80 10.19 5.73
C LEU A 299 5.74 11.29 6.23
N LEU A 300 5.80 12.43 5.54
CA LEU A 300 6.51 13.62 5.98
C LEU A 300 5.90 14.15 7.28
N PHE A 301 4.58 14.34 7.34
CA PHE A 301 3.91 14.80 8.56
C PHE A 301 3.98 13.81 9.72
N GLU A 302 3.97 12.51 9.44
CA GLU A 302 4.18 11.50 10.48
C GLU A 302 5.60 11.56 11.04
N THR A 303 6.60 11.79 10.17
CA THR A 303 8.00 11.98 10.55
C THR A 303 8.18 13.26 11.38
N LEU A 304 7.64 14.39 10.92
CA LEU A 304 7.64 15.64 11.66
C LEU A 304 6.87 15.51 12.98
N GLY A 305 5.74 14.81 12.97
CA GLY A 305 4.93 14.47 14.14
C GLY A 305 5.68 13.64 15.18
N PHE A 306 6.58 12.76 14.73
CA PHE A 306 7.45 11.98 15.62
C PHE A 306 8.46 12.87 16.35
N PHE A 307 9.12 13.79 15.63
CA PHE A 307 10.00 14.79 16.27
C PHE A 307 9.22 15.76 17.14
N ALA A 308 8.01 16.13 16.71
CA ALA A 308 7.10 16.97 17.45
C ALA A 308 6.61 16.32 18.75
N ALA A 309 6.53 14.99 18.84
CA ALA A 309 6.18 14.32 20.10
C ALA A 309 7.20 14.60 21.24
N LEU A 310 8.34 15.24 20.94
CA LEU A 310 9.30 15.78 21.90
C LEU A 310 8.91 17.15 22.49
N GLY A 311 7.73 17.72 22.16
CA GLY A 311 7.24 18.96 22.79
C GLY A 311 6.32 19.88 21.98
N VAL A 312 5.88 19.47 20.78
CA VAL A 312 5.10 20.27 19.82
C VAL A 312 3.66 19.71 19.68
N PRO A 313 2.64 20.58 19.50
CA PRO A 313 1.24 20.17 19.57
C PRO A 313 0.80 19.20 18.46
N GLY A 314 -0.16 18.33 18.77
CA GLY A 314 -0.61 17.20 17.94
C GLY A 314 -1.41 17.53 16.68
N PHE A 315 -1.45 18.79 16.23
CA PHE A 315 -2.19 19.20 15.03
C PHE A 315 -1.66 18.54 13.74
N LEU A 316 -0.34 18.33 13.66
CA LEU A 316 0.31 17.67 12.52
C LEU A 316 -0.19 16.24 12.30
N HIS A 317 -0.60 15.55 13.36
CA HIS A 317 -1.07 14.18 13.24
C HIS A 317 -2.39 14.11 12.46
N VAL A 318 -3.33 15.01 12.77
CA VAL A 318 -4.65 15.05 12.12
C VAL A 318 -4.52 15.42 10.65
N GLU A 319 -3.69 16.41 10.31
CA GLU A 319 -3.44 16.77 8.92
C GLU A 319 -2.77 15.62 8.15
N GLY A 320 -1.81 14.93 8.76
CA GLY A 320 -1.22 13.72 8.19
C GLY A 320 -2.27 12.68 7.84
N GLN A 321 -3.22 12.38 8.74
CA GLN A 321 -4.29 11.42 8.48
C GLN A 321 -5.18 11.84 7.30
N ARG A 322 -5.44 13.13 7.10
CA ARG A 322 -6.20 13.62 5.94
C ARG A 322 -5.46 13.40 4.63
N PHE A 323 -4.16 13.68 4.59
CA PHE A 323 -3.34 13.39 3.39
C PHE A 323 -3.29 11.90 3.09
N TRP A 324 -3.23 11.05 4.12
CA TRP A 324 -3.29 9.60 3.92
C TRP A 324 -4.63 9.16 3.32
N LEU A 325 -5.74 9.71 3.81
CA LEU A 325 -7.08 9.47 3.27
C LEU A 325 -7.15 9.85 1.78
N PHE A 326 -6.67 11.04 1.41
CA PHE A 326 -6.65 11.48 0.01
C PHE A 326 -5.77 10.58 -0.86
N ALA A 327 -4.62 10.13 -0.35
CA ALA A 327 -3.75 9.22 -1.07
C ALA A 327 -4.44 7.89 -1.42
N LEU A 328 -5.20 7.34 -0.46
CA LEU A 328 -5.96 6.10 -0.63
C LEU A 328 -7.12 6.29 -1.61
N VAL A 329 -7.89 7.38 -1.49
CA VAL A 329 -8.99 7.68 -2.42
C VAL A 329 -8.47 7.80 -3.86
N CYS A 330 -7.38 8.55 -4.08
CA CYS A 330 -6.75 8.63 -5.40
C CYS A 330 -6.25 7.27 -5.89
N GLY A 331 -5.69 6.45 -5.00
CA GLY A 331 -5.22 5.10 -5.33
C GLY A 331 -6.35 4.16 -5.78
N VAL A 332 -7.48 4.17 -5.06
CA VAL A 332 -8.68 3.42 -5.41
C VAL A 332 -9.25 3.89 -6.74
N LEU A 333 -9.43 5.20 -6.93
CA LEU A 333 -9.94 5.75 -8.19
C LEU A 333 -9.02 5.40 -9.37
N GLY A 334 -7.70 5.54 -9.21
CA GLY A 334 -6.73 5.16 -10.23
C GLY A 334 -6.77 3.66 -10.56
N GLY A 335 -6.95 2.81 -9.54
CA GLY A 335 -7.15 1.37 -9.72
C GLY A 335 -8.44 1.02 -10.46
N VAL A 336 -9.54 1.71 -10.17
CA VAL A 336 -10.83 1.50 -10.86
C VAL A 336 -10.73 1.92 -12.32
N VAL A 337 -10.16 3.10 -12.62
CA VAL A 337 -9.94 3.56 -13.99
C VAL A 337 -9.09 2.55 -14.78
N LYS A 338 -8.02 2.00 -14.19
CA LYS A 338 -7.22 0.92 -14.78
C LYS A 338 -8.04 -0.30 -15.15
N LEU A 339 -8.93 -0.75 -14.25
CA LEU A 339 -9.76 -1.93 -14.48
C LEU A 339 -10.81 -1.71 -15.57
N VAL A 340 -11.36 -0.50 -15.67
CA VAL A 340 -12.33 -0.13 -16.71
C VAL A 340 -11.63 -0.07 -18.07
N ASN A 341 -10.51 0.64 -18.17
CA ASN A 341 -9.72 0.73 -19.41
C ASN A 341 -9.24 -0.66 -19.88
N ASP A 342 -8.80 -1.52 -18.97
CA ASP A 342 -8.41 -2.89 -19.29
C ASP A 342 -9.60 -3.73 -19.82
N ARG A 343 -10.83 -3.43 -19.42
CA ARG A 343 -12.04 -4.14 -19.87
C ARG A 343 -12.42 -3.76 -21.29
N GLU A 344 -12.36 -2.47 -21.62
CA GLU A 344 -12.67 -1.96 -22.97
C GLU A 344 -11.73 -2.54 -24.03
N LEU A 345 -10.43 -2.64 -23.71
CA LEU A 345 -9.44 -3.24 -24.61
C LEU A 345 -9.69 -4.72 -24.90
N VAL A 346 -10.21 -5.49 -23.94
CA VAL A 346 -10.52 -6.92 -24.15
C VAL A 346 -11.78 -7.06 -25.00
N GLN A 347 -12.77 -6.19 -24.81
CA GLN A 347 -14.00 -6.23 -25.59
C GLN A 347 -13.80 -5.84 -27.05
N ALA A 348 -12.82 -4.98 -27.35
CA ALA A 348 -12.47 -4.59 -28.71
C ALA A 348 -11.64 -5.65 -29.47
N GLY A 349 -10.90 -6.52 -28.77
CA GLY A 349 -10.03 -7.52 -29.39
C GLY A 349 -10.74 -8.78 -29.88
N ASP A 350 -11.82 -9.20 -29.21
CA ASP A 350 -12.59 -10.42 -29.56
C ASP A 350 -13.41 -10.28 -30.86
N THR A 351 -13.49 -9.08 -31.45
CA THR A 351 -14.35 -8.84 -32.64
C THR A 351 -13.59 -8.89 -33.97
N SER A 352 -12.25 -9.03 -33.98
CA SER A 352 -11.46 -8.85 -35.21
C SER A 352 -10.83 -10.10 -35.82
N GLU A 353 -11.05 -11.31 -35.29
CA GLU A 353 -10.31 -12.51 -35.72
C GLU A 353 -11.11 -13.52 -36.58
N THR A 354 -12.29 -13.18 -37.12
CA THR A 354 -13.11 -14.14 -37.91
C THR A 354 -13.12 -13.93 -39.42
N GLU A 355 -12.43 -12.92 -39.98
CA GLU A 355 -12.49 -12.68 -41.42
C GLU A 355 -11.12 -12.62 -42.10
N LYS A 356 -10.85 -13.70 -42.85
CA LYS A 356 -10.09 -13.84 -44.11
C LYS A 356 -8.86 -14.75 -44.01
N GLU A 357 -8.97 -15.89 -44.66
CA GLU A 357 -8.11 -16.19 -45.82
C GLU A 357 -8.81 -17.21 -46.72
N GLU A 358 -9.19 -16.75 -47.91
CA GLU A 358 -9.71 -17.55 -49.02
C GLU A 358 -8.53 -17.83 -49.97
N GLU A 359 -8.32 -19.10 -50.27
CA GLU A 359 -7.19 -19.65 -51.01
C GLU A 359 -7.11 -19.14 -52.46
N THR A 360 -5.89 -18.94 -52.97
CA THR A 360 -5.60 -19.14 -54.40
C THR A 360 -4.29 -19.91 -54.55
N GLY A 361 -4.41 -21.11 -55.11
CA GLY A 361 -3.38 -22.14 -55.13
C GLY A 361 -2.20 -21.88 -56.08
N THR A 362 -1.06 -22.46 -55.73
CA THR A 362 0.02 -22.78 -56.66
C THR A 362 0.64 -24.10 -56.18
N GLU A 363 0.36 -25.18 -56.91
CA GLU A 363 0.80 -26.54 -56.60
C GLU A 363 2.31 -26.70 -56.82
N GLY A 364 3.05 -26.89 -55.73
CA GLY A 364 4.48 -27.19 -55.73
C GLY A 364 5.11 -26.75 -54.40
N ASP A 365 5.43 -27.71 -53.53
CA ASP A 365 5.95 -27.57 -52.15
C ASP A 365 4.90 -27.50 -51.00
N GLU A 366 3.74 -28.13 -51.22
CA GLU A 366 2.59 -28.14 -50.29
C GLU A 366 2.89 -28.75 -48.89
N TYR A 367 3.70 -29.81 -48.82
CA TYR A 367 3.98 -30.52 -47.56
C TYR A 367 4.92 -29.75 -46.61
N GLY A 368 5.83 -28.93 -47.15
CA GLY A 368 6.77 -28.11 -46.36
C GLY A 368 6.13 -26.84 -45.81
N ASN A 369 5.18 -26.26 -46.54
CA ASN A 369 4.45 -25.07 -46.09
C ASN A 369 3.38 -25.39 -45.03
N GLN A 370 2.68 -26.53 -45.12
CA GLN A 370 1.72 -26.95 -44.08
C GLN A 370 2.36 -27.13 -42.71
N LEU A 371 3.52 -27.79 -42.63
CA LEU A 371 4.25 -27.99 -41.36
C LEU A 371 4.72 -26.67 -40.73
N LYS A 372 5.13 -25.72 -41.57
CA LYS A 372 5.57 -24.38 -41.11
C LYS A 372 4.40 -23.51 -40.66
N GLU A 373 3.23 -23.68 -41.27
CA GLU A 373 1.99 -22.99 -40.88
C GLU A 373 1.45 -23.55 -39.56
N GLU A 374 1.46 -24.87 -39.36
CA GLU A 374 1.09 -25.48 -38.07
C GLU A 374 2.02 -25.06 -36.93
N GLU A 375 3.33 -24.98 -37.14
CA GLU A 375 4.27 -24.46 -36.13
C GLU A 375 4.00 -22.99 -35.79
N ARG A 376 3.66 -22.16 -36.78
CA ARG A 376 3.27 -20.76 -36.56
C ARG A 376 1.96 -20.64 -35.80
N GLN A 377 0.97 -21.46 -36.10
CA GLN A 377 -0.31 -21.49 -35.39
C GLN A 377 -0.14 -21.95 -33.94
N ARG A 378 0.68 -22.98 -33.68
CA ARG A 378 1.00 -23.40 -32.30
C ARG A 378 1.74 -22.31 -31.53
N ALA A 379 2.73 -21.66 -32.14
CA ALA A 379 3.45 -20.55 -31.52
C ALA A 379 2.54 -19.34 -31.24
N ALA A 380 1.57 -19.07 -32.12
CA ALA A 380 0.57 -18.01 -31.91
C ALA A 380 -0.39 -18.35 -30.76
N LEU A 381 -0.87 -19.59 -30.68
CA LEU A 381 -1.72 -20.07 -29.59
C LEU A 381 -1.01 -20.02 -28.23
N GLU A 382 0.24 -20.50 -28.15
CA GLU A 382 1.06 -20.41 -26.93
C GLU A 382 1.30 -18.96 -26.51
N GLN A 383 1.55 -18.07 -27.47
CA GLN A 383 1.77 -16.65 -27.20
C GLN A 383 0.49 -15.98 -26.70
N ASP A 384 -0.68 -16.32 -27.24
CA ASP A 384 -1.95 -15.77 -26.77
C ASP A 384 -2.35 -16.32 -25.39
N GLU A 385 -2.14 -17.62 -25.14
CA GLU A 385 -2.35 -18.20 -23.82
C GLU A 385 -1.49 -17.48 -22.77
N GLN A 386 -0.20 -17.27 -23.05
CA GLN A 386 0.70 -16.58 -22.14
C GLN A 386 0.34 -15.11 -21.94
N ARG A 387 -0.20 -14.44 -22.97
CA ARG A 387 -0.78 -13.09 -22.84
C ARG A 387 -2.04 -13.09 -21.98
N SER A 388 -2.91 -14.09 -22.12
CA SER A 388 -4.15 -14.21 -21.34
C SER A 388 -3.85 -14.42 -19.85
N VAL A 389 -2.85 -15.25 -19.51
CA VAL A 389 -2.40 -15.50 -18.14
C VAL A 389 -1.81 -14.22 -17.54
N SER A 390 -0.91 -13.54 -18.26
CA SER A 390 -0.31 -12.28 -17.82
C SER A 390 -1.35 -11.16 -17.59
N ARG A 391 -2.38 -11.09 -18.44
CA ARG A 391 -3.51 -10.15 -18.28
C ARG A 391 -4.33 -10.47 -17.03
N LYS A 392 -4.66 -11.73 -16.79
CA LYS A 392 -5.39 -12.18 -15.58
C LYS A 392 -4.61 -11.82 -14.32
N ASP A 393 -3.30 -12.09 -14.29
CA ASP A 393 -2.43 -11.78 -13.16
C ASP A 393 -2.35 -10.27 -12.90
N ARG A 394 -2.22 -9.44 -13.95
CA ARG A 394 -2.22 -7.97 -13.81
C ARG A 394 -3.53 -7.48 -13.20
N ARG A 395 -4.68 -7.99 -13.65
CA ARG A 395 -5.99 -7.62 -13.11
C ARG A 395 -6.14 -8.04 -11.65
N MET A 396 -5.71 -9.24 -11.28
CA MET A 396 -5.75 -9.70 -9.88
C MET A 396 -4.90 -8.81 -8.97
N ARG A 397 -3.71 -8.40 -9.41
CA ARG A 397 -2.86 -7.45 -8.66
C ARG A 397 -3.55 -6.10 -8.45
N ILE A 398 -4.21 -5.55 -9.47
CA ILE A 398 -4.93 -4.28 -9.34
C ILE A 398 -6.11 -4.42 -8.38
N LYS A 399 -6.91 -5.49 -8.49
CA LYS A 399 -8.04 -5.76 -7.60
C LYS A 399 -7.61 -5.90 -6.13
N ARG A 400 -6.52 -6.65 -5.87
CA ARG A 400 -5.97 -6.83 -4.52
C ARG A 400 -5.52 -5.50 -3.93
N ARG A 401 -4.85 -4.65 -4.72
CA ARG A 401 -4.47 -3.31 -4.30
C ARG A 401 -5.67 -2.44 -3.94
N ILE A 402 -6.70 -2.41 -4.79
CA ILE A 402 -7.94 -1.65 -4.50
C ILE A 402 -8.58 -2.14 -3.20
N ALA A 403 -8.70 -3.45 -3.02
CA ALA A 403 -9.27 -4.02 -1.81
C ALA A 403 -8.46 -3.64 -0.55
N ALA A 404 -7.13 -3.68 -0.64
CA ALA A 404 -6.25 -3.25 0.44
C ALA A 404 -6.41 -1.75 0.75
N ASP A 405 -6.45 -0.90 -0.27
CA ASP A 405 -6.60 0.55 -0.11
C ASP A 405 -7.99 0.91 0.48
N LEU A 406 -9.05 0.20 0.07
CA LEU A 406 -10.41 0.36 0.62
C LEU A 406 -10.50 -0.03 2.09
N LEU A 407 -9.88 -1.15 2.48
CA LEU A 407 -9.81 -1.58 3.88
C LEU A 407 -9.02 -0.56 4.72
N ASP A 408 -7.99 0.04 4.13
CA ASP A 408 -7.16 1.03 4.79
C ASP A 408 -7.85 2.38 4.96
N LEU A 409 -8.87 2.73 4.16
CA LEU A 409 -9.66 3.97 4.31
C LEU A 409 -10.37 4.07 5.66
N ALA A 410 -10.72 2.94 6.27
CA ALA A 410 -11.41 2.93 7.56
C ALA A 410 -10.55 3.57 8.66
N GLN A 411 -9.22 3.42 8.60
CA GLN A 411 -8.32 3.89 9.64
C GLN A 411 -8.19 5.43 9.69
N PRO A 412 -7.84 6.16 8.61
CA PRO A 412 -7.86 7.61 8.64
C PRO A 412 -9.29 8.16 8.68
N GLY A 413 -10.26 7.47 8.06
CA GLY A 413 -11.66 7.88 8.11
C GLY A 413 -12.23 7.92 9.53
N ALA A 414 -11.87 6.97 10.39
CA ALA A 414 -12.24 7.00 11.80
C ALA A 414 -11.61 8.19 12.55
N VAL A 415 -10.36 8.54 12.25
CA VAL A 415 -9.70 9.71 12.87
C VAL A 415 -10.31 11.03 12.40
N VAL A 416 -10.73 11.10 11.14
CA VAL A 416 -11.43 12.27 10.58
C VAL A 416 -12.90 12.35 11.06
N GLY A 417 -13.43 11.27 11.64
CA GLY A 417 -14.81 11.18 12.12
C GLY A 417 -15.83 10.83 11.04
N TRP A 418 -15.41 10.22 9.94
CA TRP A 418 -16.29 9.77 8.85
C TRP A 418 -16.98 8.44 9.15
N PHE A 419 -16.37 7.60 9.99
CA PHE A 419 -16.92 6.30 10.37
C PHE A 419 -17.18 6.26 11.88
N PRO A 420 -18.21 5.52 12.34
CA PRO A 420 -18.37 5.23 13.75
C PRO A 420 -17.11 4.54 14.27
N ASP A 421 -16.67 4.99 15.42
CA ASP A 421 -15.41 4.70 16.07
C ASP A 421 -15.41 3.32 16.74
N TRP A 422 -15.77 2.26 16.00
CA TRP A 422 -15.68 0.90 16.54
C TRP A 422 -14.24 0.38 16.43
N PRO A 423 -13.44 0.38 17.51
CA PRO A 423 -12.01 0.16 17.39
C PRO A 423 -11.67 -1.31 17.09
N GLY A 424 -12.60 -2.22 17.39
CA GLY A 424 -12.55 -3.62 16.99
C GLY A 424 -12.69 -3.81 15.48
N MET A 425 -13.58 -3.06 14.81
CA MET A 425 -13.75 -3.14 13.34
C MET A 425 -12.47 -2.72 12.65
N ILE A 426 -11.88 -1.62 13.10
CA ILE A 426 -10.64 -1.08 12.53
C ILE A 426 -9.50 -2.10 12.69
N GLY A 427 -9.43 -2.79 13.83
CA GLY A 427 -8.51 -3.90 14.03
C GLY A 427 -8.69 -5.01 12.99
N LEU A 428 -9.92 -5.47 12.76
CA LEU A 428 -10.23 -6.52 11.78
C LEU A 428 -9.93 -6.08 10.34
N MET A 429 -10.31 -4.86 9.96
CA MET A 429 -10.02 -4.30 8.64
C MET A 429 -8.50 -4.21 8.41
N MET A 430 -7.74 -3.83 9.45
CA MET A 430 -6.29 -3.77 9.39
C MET A 430 -5.65 -5.17 9.29
N ILE A 431 -6.21 -6.20 9.93
CA ILE A 431 -5.78 -7.60 9.71
C ILE A 431 -6.03 -7.98 8.26
N GLY A 432 -7.23 -7.71 7.73
CA GLY A 432 -7.59 -8.03 6.35
C GLY A 432 -6.66 -7.38 5.33
N SER A 433 -6.38 -6.07 5.45
CA SER A 433 -5.49 -5.38 4.53
C SER A 433 -4.03 -5.85 4.66
N THR A 434 -3.59 -6.16 5.89
CA THR A 434 -2.25 -6.71 6.13
C THR A 434 -2.10 -8.11 5.53
N TRP A 435 -3.14 -8.94 5.61
CA TRP A 435 -3.15 -10.26 4.99
C TRP A 435 -3.04 -10.16 3.48
N ILE A 436 -3.90 -9.36 2.84
CA ILE A 436 -3.89 -9.15 1.38
C ILE A 436 -2.53 -8.65 0.90
N THR A 437 -1.98 -7.63 1.56
CA THR A 437 -0.69 -7.05 1.17
C THR A 437 0.51 -7.92 1.55
N GLY A 438 0.36 -8.79 2.55
CA GLY A 438 1.37 -9.78 2.96
C GLY A 438 1.54 -10.88 1.92
N VAL A 439 0.44 -11.40 1.38
CA VAL A 439 0.44 -12.40 0.31
C VAL A 439 1.18 -11.89 -0.93
N GLU A 440 1.00 -10.62 -1.31
CA GLU A 440 1.71 -10.06 -2.47
C GLU A 440 3.23 -10.01 -2.29
N VAL A 441 3.70 -9.69 -1.08
CA VAL A 441 5.15 -9.71 -0.79
C VAL A 441 5.66 -11.13 -0.74
N TRP A 442 4.89 -12.05 -0.17
CA TRP A 442 5.22 -13.47 -0.15
C TRP A 442 5.41 -14.02 -1.57
N GLU A 443 4.47 -13.72 -2.48
CA GLU A 443 4.55 -14.08 -3.91
C GLU A 443 5.80 -13.49 -4.56
N LYS A 444 6.14 -12.22 -4.29
CA LYS A 444 7.36 -11.59 -4.81
C LYS A 444 8.64 -12.26 -4.27
N CYS A 445 8.70 -12.56 -2.98
CA CYS A 445 9.84 -13.24 -2.38
C CYS A 445 10.02 -14.65 -2.95
N ALA A 446 8.91 -15.33 -3.28
CA ALA A 446 8.92 -16.63 -3.93
C ALA A 446 9.35 -16.55 -5.41
N ALA A 447 8.96 -15.49 -6.14
CA ALA A 447 9.16 -15.36 -7.58
C ALA A 447 10.57 -14.92 -8.03
N VAL A 448 11.35 -14.21 -7.19
CA VAL A 448 12.63 -13.56 -7.57
C VAL A 448 13.79 -14.52 -7.98
N ASN A 449 13.55 -15.80 -8.28
CA ASN A 449 14.61 -16.72 -8.76
C ASN A 449 14.17 -17.69 -9.88
N GLY A 450 13.13 -17.33 -10.65
CA GLY A 450 12.77 -18.02 -11.89
C GLY A 450 13.58 -17.54 -13.07
#